data_AF-A0A8H8U0R2-F1
#
_entry.id   AF-A0A8H8U0R2-F1
#
_cell.length_a   1.000
_cell.length_b   1.000
_cell.length_c   1.000
_cell.angle_alpha   90.00
_cell.angle_beta   90.00
_cell.angle_gamma   90.00
#
_symmetry.space_group_name_H-M   'P 1'
#
loop_
_entity.id
_entity.type
_entity.pdbx_description
1 polymer ?
#
loop_
_entity_poly.entity_id
_entity_poly.type
_entity_poly.pdbx_seq_one_letter_code
_entity_poly.pdbx_strand_id
1 'polypeptide(L)'
;MTSNKPVVVPTHLILVCCHAIYLGGPTHGISESEWLIAPFQTNETPTFTSHITTALALLSSTPSALLVLSGSSTRAETRKSEARSYLDLCVDNGFWGLDGDGDLRGRILLEEQALDSFANLVFGVLCFWMEVGKWPEMVTVVSHAFKEARFLELHVPAMRWPRERVRAVCECEEGREGEGVWGMGEGSDGDGGKA
;
A
#
# COMPACT_ATOMS: atom_id res chain seq x y z
N MET A 1 29.59 25.33 -6.83
CA MET A 1 29.84 24.15 -7.68
C MET A 1 28.59 23.28 -7.60
N THR A 2 27.68 23.41 -8.57
CA THR A 2 26.47 22.59 -8.62
C THR A 2 26.89 21.17 -8.99
N SER A 3 26.78 20.24 -8.04
CA SER A 3 27.02 18.83 -8.27
C SER A 3 26.07 18.35 -9.36
N ASN A 4 26.61 18.02 -10.54
CA ASN A 4 25.86 17.43 -11.63
C ASN A 4 25.59 15.96 -11.29
N LYS A 5 24.67 15.71 -10.34
CA LYS A 5 24.22 14.34 -10.05
C LYS A 5 23.54 13.82 -11.31
N PRO A 6 23.94 12.63 -11.83
CA PRO A 6 23.26 12.05 -12.97
C PRO A 6 21.79 11.83 -12.63
N VAL A 7 20.90 12.25 -13.54
CA VAL A 7 19.46 12.00 -13.41
C VAL A 7 19.24 10.51 -13.60
N VAL A 8 18.94 9.81 -12.50
CA VAL A 8 18.58 8.39 -12.53
C VAL A 8 17.14 8.30 -12.99
N VAL A 9 16.90 7.70 -14.14
CA VAL A 9 15.54 7.38 -14.59
C VAL A 9 15.01 6.24 -13.72
N PRO A 10 13.87 6.39 -13.04
CA PRO A 10 13.35 5.31 -12.21
C PRO A 10 13.00 4.06 -13.02
N THR A 11 13.26 2.90 -12.44
CA THR A 11 12.96 1.58 -13.04
C THR A 11 12.20 0.67 -12.09
N HIS A 12 12.05 1.05 -10.82
CA HIS A 12 11.44 0.24 -9.78
C HIS A 12 10.23 0.96 -9.17
N LEU A 13 9.07 0.34 -9.23
CA LEU A 13 7.88 0.76 -8.49
C LEU A 13 7.84 0.09 -7.11
N ILE A 14 7.85 0.88 -6.04
CA ILE A 14 7.41 0.45 -4.71
C ILE A 14 5.95 0.90 -4.56
N LEU A 15 5.04 -0.04 -4.33
CA LEU A 15 3.61 0.21 -4.25
C LEU A 15 3.10 -0.11 -2.85
N VAL A 16 2.61 0.89 -2.13
CA VAL A 16 1.87 0.67 -0.87
C VAL A 16 0.39 0.61 -1.19
N CYS A 17 -0.24 -0.51 -0.86
CA CYS A 17 -1.69 -0.64 -0.89
C CYS A 17 -2.24 -0.10 0.43
N CYS A 18 -2.70 1.16 0.41
CA CYS A 18 -3.16 1.85 1.61
C CYS A 18 -4.48 1.24 2.11
N HIS A 19 -4.71 1.37 3.42
CA HIS A 19 -5.93 0.99 4.10
C HIS A 19 -6.18 1.92 5.28
N ALA A 20 -7.46 2.18 5.55
CA ALA A 20 -7.86 3.17 6.56
C ALA A 20 -7.35 4.59 6.22
N ILE A 21 -7.90 5.59 6.90
CA ILE A 21 -7.56 6.99 6.66
C ILE A 21 -6.99 7.60 7.94
N TYR A 22 -5.72 7.97 7.91
CA TYR A 22 -5.12 8.77 8.97
C TYR A 22 -5.70 10.21 8.96
N LEU A 23 -6.29 10.60 10.09
CA LEU A 23 -6.94 11.89 10.29
C LEU A 23 -5.98 12.99 10.74
N GLY A 24 -4.83 12.62 11.32
CA GLY A 24 -4.01 13.55 12.08
C GLY A 24 -4.27 13.43 13.58
N GLY A 25 -3.27 13.74 14.40
CA GLY A 25 -3.46 13.88 15.83
C GLY A 25 -2.16 14.01 16.63
N PRO A 26 -2.25 14.25 17.94
CA PRO A 26 -1.09 14.56 18.80
C PRO A 26 -0.12 13.38 18.98
N THR A 27 -0.53 12.16 18.64
CA THR A 27 0.29 10.94 18.76
C THR A 27 0.83 10.46 17.42
N HIS A 28 0.63 11.22 16.34
CA HIS A 28 1.18 10.97 15.01
C HIS A 28 0.91 9.56 14.47
N GLY A 29 -0.30 9.06 14.66
CA GLY A 29 -0.77 7.76 14.19
C GLY A 29 -0.67 6.62 15.19
N ILE A 30 -0.15 6.85 16.41
CA ILE A 30 -0.09 5.81 17.45
C ILE A 30 -1.48 5.49 18.01
N SER A 31 -2.34 6.50 18.20
CA SER A 31 -3.69 6.30 18.71
C SER A 31 -4.64 5.91 17.58
N GLU A 32 -5.41 4.83 17.75
CA GLU A 32 -6.45 4.44 16.78
C GLU A 32 -7.51 5.51 16.54
N SER A 33 -7.74 6.38 17.52
CA SER A 33 -8.68 7.50 17.38
C SER A 33 -8.26 8.52 16.32
N GLU A 34 -7.00 8.49 15.90
CA GLU A 34 -6.45 9.30 14.82
C GLU A 34 -6.65 8.64 13.44
N TRP A 35 -7.38 7.53 13.37
CA TRP A 35 -7.65 6.79 12.14
C TRP A 35 -9.14 6.56 11.93
N LEU A 36 -9.60 6.69 10.69
CA LEU A 36 -10.88 6.13 10.27
C LEU A 36 -10.67 4.69 9.82
N ILE A 37 -11.03 3.76 10.70
CA ILE A 37 -10.95 2.31 10.49
C ILE A 37 -12.34 1.68 10.36
N ALA A 38 -12.44 0.54 9.67
CA ALA A 38 -13.63 -0.31 9.72
C ALA A 38 -13.60 -1.16 11.00
N PRO A 39 -14.74 -1.70 11.45
CA PRO A 39 -14.79 -2.56 12.64
C PRO A 39 -13.80 -3.73 12.62
N PHE A 40 -13.55 -4.32 11.43
CA PHE A 40 -12.62 -5.44 11.27
C PHE A 40 -11.13 -5.02 11.28
N GLN A 41 -10.83 -3.72 11.23
CA GLN A 41 -9.46 -3.17 11.20
C GLN A 41 -8.97 -2.73 12.59
N THR A 42 -9.68 -3.14 13.65
CA THR A 42 -9.32 -2.82 15.02
C THR A 42 -7.96 -3.44 15.37
N ASN A 43 -7.08 -2.67 15.98
CA ASN A 43 -5.67 -2.97 16.28
C ASN A 43 -4.74 -3.12 15.05
N GLU A 44 -5.17 -2.72 13.85
CA GLU A 44 -4.32 -2.80 12.64
C GLU A 44 -3.50 -1.52 12.38
N THR A 45 -3.71 -0.45 13.14
CA THR A 45 -3.00 0.83 12.94
C THR A 45 -1.47 0.75 13.01
N PRO A 46 -0.85 -0.10 13.86
CA PRO A 46 0.60 -0.33 13.82
C PRO A 46 1.04 -0.94 12.49
N THR A 47 0.26 -1.87 11.94
CA THR A 47 0.52 -2.50 10.64
C THR A 47 0.48 -1.47 9.49
N PHE A 48 -0.48 -0.53 9.52
CA PHE A 48 -0.54 0.55 8.51
C PHE A 48 0.70 1.45 8.56
N THR A 49 1.17 1.77 9.76
CA THR A 49 2.41 2.52 9.99
C THR A 49 3.64 1.72 9.54
N SER A 50 3.65 0.41 9.79
CA SER A 50 4.73 -0.48 9.39
C SER A 50 4.84 -0.59 7.87
N HIS A 51 3.72 -0.71 7.14
CA HIS A 51 3.72 -0.70 5.68
C HIS A 51 4.41 0.54 5.10
N ILE A 52 4.08 1.74 5.61
CA ILE A 52 4.67 2.97 5.07
C ILE A 52 6.13 3.15 5.48
N THR A 53 6.52 2.77 6.69
CA THR A 53 7.93 2.86 7.12
C THR A 53 8.82 1.88 6.37
N THR A 54 8.34 0.65 6.11
CA THR A 54 9.02 -0.32 5.24
C THR A 54 9.17 0.19 3.81
N ALA A 55 8.13 0.80 3.24
CA ALA A 55 8.20 1.39 1.91
C ALA A 55 9.19 2.56 1.83
N LEU A 56 9.23 3.43 2.85
CA LEU A 56 10.20 4.53 2.93
C LEU A 56 11.64 4.01 3.06
N ALA A 57 11.88 2.95 3.84
CA ALA A 57 13.20 2.34 3.96
C ALA A 57 13.68 1.74 2.63
N LEU A 58 12.78 1.07 1.90
CA LEU A 58 13.05 0.58 0.55
C LEU A 58 13.34 1.72 -0.43
N LEU A 59 12.55 2.79 -0.38
CA LEU A 59 12.72 3.96 -1.24
C LEU A 59 14.04 4.68 -0.95
N SER A 60 14.44 4.81 0.32
CA SER A 60 15.71 5.41 0.76
C SER A 60 16.91 4.62 0.23
N SER A 61 16.84 3.28 0.29
CA SER A 61 17.92 2.39 -0.13
C SER A 61 17.95 2.09 -1.64
N THR A 62 16.93 2.51 -2.40
CA THR A 62 16.81 2.24 -3.84
C THR A 62 16.71 3.55 -4.65
N PRO A 63 17.85 4.11 -5.14
CA PRO A 63 17.86 5.37 -5.87
C PRO A 63 17.04 5.37 -7.17
N SER A 64 16.85 4.22 -7.81
CA SER A 64 16.06 4.07 -9.03
C SER A 64 14.58 3.78 -8.78
N ALA A 65 14.09 3.90 -7.53
CA ALA A 65 12.71 3.63 -7.19
C ALA A 65 11.86 4.90 -7.07
N LEU A 66 10.58 4.76 -7.44
CA LEU A 66 9.49 5.63 -7.03
C LEU A 66 8.55 4.86 -6.10
N LEU A 67 8.00 5.56 -5.11
CA LEU A 67 6.95 5.05 -4.25
C LEU A 67 5.61 5.58 -4.73
N VAL A 68 4.64 4.69 -4.93
CA VAL A 68 3.25 5.05 -5.13
C VAL A 68 2.45 4.63 -3.90
N LEU A 69 1.81 5.59 -3.24
CA LEU A 69 0.79 5.32 -2.24
C LEU A 69 -0.55 5.21 -2.97
N SER A 70 -1.22 4.08 -2.85
CA SER A 70 -2.41 3.76 -3.64
C SER A 70 -3.59 3.43 -2.76
N GLY A 71 -4.69 4.18 -2.92
CA GLY A 71 -5.94 3.97 -2.21
C GLY A 71 -6.84 5.21 -2.27
N SER A 72 -8.11 4.99 -2.57
CA SER A 72 -9.11 6.03 -2.80
C SER A 72 -9.69 6.62 -1.50
N SER A 73 -10.64 7.54 -1.65
CA SER A 73 -11.50 7.99 -0.55
C SER A 73 -12.64 7.00 -0.35
N THR A 74 -12.49 6.11 0.62
CA THR A 74 -13.39 4.97 0.89
C THR A 74 -14.42 5.25 1.99
N ARG A 75 -14.43 6.46 2.56
CA ARG A 75 -15.22 6.85 3.73
C ARG A 75 -16.08 8.07 3.44
N ALA A 76 -17.33 8.06 3.88
CA ALA A 76 -18.24 9.19 3.69
C ALA A 76 -17.89 10.37 4.61
N GLU A 77 -17.19 10.09 5.70
CA GLU A 77 -16.80 11.01 6.76
C GLU A 77 -15.74 12.02 6.28
N THR A 78 -15.01 11.72 5.20
CA THR A 78 -13.94 12.58 4.69
C THR A 78 -13.75 12.42 3.19
N ARG A 79 -13.33 13.49 2.51
CA ARG A 79 -12.88 13.42 1.10
C ARG A 79 -11.41 13.06 0.96
N LYS A 80 -10.69 12.88 2.08
CA LYS A 80 -9.30 12.46 2.07
C LYS A 80 -9.23 11.03 1.53
N SER A 81 -8.29 10.77 0.63
CA SER A 81 -7.99 9.41 0.19
C SER A 81 -7.08 8.70 1.19
N GLU A 82 -7.11 7.37 1.18
CA GLU A 82 -6.17 6.57 1.97
C GLU A 82 -4.72 6.91 1.58
N ALA A 83 -4.42 7.03 0.28
CA ALA A 83 -3.10 7.43 -0.23
C ALA A 83 -2.61 8.78 0.32
N ARG A 84 -3.46 9.82 0.27
CA ARG A 84 -3.13 11.15 0.83
C ARG A 84 -2.86 11.06 2.32
N SER A 85 -3.68 10.28 3.05
CA SER A 85 -3.53 10.16 4.50
C SER A 85 -2.23 9.49 4.93
N TYR A 86 -1.70 8.56 4.13
CA TYR A 86 -0.39 7.96 4.37
C TYR A 86 0.74 8.96 4.16
N LEU A 87 0.62 9.87 3.18
CA LEU A 87 1.58 10.96 3.01
C LEU A 87 1.51 11.94 4.19
N ASP A 88 0.31 12.30 4.65
CA ASP A 88 0.12 13.14 5.85
C ASP A 88 0.80 12.49 7.08
N LEU A 89 0.63 11.18 7.26
CA LEU A 89 1.29 10.43 8.33
C LEU A 89 2.82 10.50 8.24
N CYS A 90 3.39 10.39 7.04
CA CYS A 90 4.83 10.58 6.84
C CYS A 90 5.27 11.98 7.25
N VAL A 91 4.51 13.00 6.87
CA VAL A 91 4.83 14.41 7.17
C VAL A 91 4.80 14.66 8.68
N ASP A 92 3.75 14.20 9.38
CA ASP A 92 3.61 14.37 10.83
C ASP A 92 4.72 13.64 11.61
N ASN A 93 5.21 12.52 11.08
CA ASN A 93 6.32 11.77 11.67
C ASN A 93 7.72 12.22 11.17
N GLY A 94 7.81 13.29 10.38
CA GLY A 94 9.10 13.74 9.82
C GLY A 94 9.81 12.64 9.02
N PHE A 95 9.06 11.82 8.29
CA PHE A 95 9.53 10.66 7.52
C PHE A 95 10.39 9.68 8.33
N TRP A 96 10.22 9.64 9.67
CA TRP A 96 11.04 8.85 10.60
C TRP A 96 12.55 9.07 10.44
N GLY A 97 12.96 10.27 9.99
CA GLY A 97 14.36 10.61 9.72
C GLY A 97 14.97 9.92 8.50
N LEU A 98 14.16 9.26 7.67
CA LEU A 98 14.63 8.58 6.46
C LEU A 98 14.86 9.55 5.30
N ASP A 99 14.30 10.76 5.33
CA ASP A 99 14.27 11.71 4.21
C ASP A 99 15.57 12.46 3.92
N GLY A 100 16.59 12.34 4.78
CA GLY A 100 17.96 12.81 4.52
C GLY A 100 18.06 14.20 3.90
N ASP A 101 18.67 14.31 2.72
CA ASP A 101 18.82 15.57 1.95
C ASP A 101 17.53 16.07 1.26
N GLY A 102 16.37 15.46 1.51
CA GLY A 102 15.06 15.87 0.96
C GLY A 102 14.68 15.25 -0.39
N ASP A 103 15.55 14.44 -0.99
CA ASP A 103 15.33 13.77 -2.29
C ASP A 103 14.16 12.76 -2.25
N LEU A 104 13.89 12.21 -1.07
CA LEU A 104 12.87 11.17 -0.87
C LEU A 104 11.45 11.65 -1.20
N ARG A 105 11.11 12.88 -0.83
CA ARG A 105 9.76 13.45 -1.03
C ARG A 105 9.42 13.60 -2.50
N GLY A 106 10.40 13.95 -3.33
CA GLY A 106 10.23 14.07 -4.78
C GLY A 106 10.01 12.73 -5.50
N ARG A 107 10.17 11.61 -4.79
CA ARG A 107 9.99 10.25 -5.33
C ARG A 107 8.73 9.56 -4.83
N ILE A 108 7.84 10.28 -4.15
CA ILE A 108 6.55 9.77 -3.66
C ILE A 108 5.43 10.33 -4.55
N LEU A 109 4.65 9.43 -5.13
CA LEU A 109 3.47 9.71 -5.92
C LEU A 109 2.22 9.23 -5.19
N LEU A 110 1.09 9.83 -5.54
CA LEU A 110 -0.22 9.47 -5.01
C LEU A 110 -1.11 8.93 -6.13
N GLU A 111 -1.71 7.78 -5.86
CA GLU A 111 -2.77 7.18 -6.64
C GLU A 111 -4.03 7.13 -5.77
N GLU A 112 -5.02 7.96 -6.07
CA GLU A 112 -6.15 8.25 -5.18
C GLU A 112 -7.49 7.67 -5.70
N GLN A 113 -7.47 6.67 -6.57
CA GLN A 113 -8.66 6.11 -7.23
C GLN A 113 -8.89 4.63 -6.95
N ALA A 114 -7.88 3.86 -6.54
CA ALA A 114 -8.05 2.43 -6.29
C ALA A 114 -9.00 2.13 -5.13
N LEU A 115 -10.01 1.27 -5.39
CA LEU A 115 -11.02 0.83 -4.43
C LEU A 115 -10.77 -0.58 -3.88
N ASP A 116 -9.84 -1.30 -4.48
CA ASP A 116 -9.46 -2.65 -4.07
C ASP A 116 -7.99 -2.95 -4.42
N SER A 117 -7.50 -4.11 -3.97
CA SER A 117 -6.11 -4.51 -4.18
C SER A 117 -5.72 -4.77 -5.65
N PHE A 118 -6.66 -5.15 -6.52
CA PHE A 118 -6.35 -5.32 -7.95
C PHE A 118 -6.18 -3.94 -8.60
N ALA A 119 -7.10 -3.03 -8.30
CA ALA A 119 -7.01 -1.63 -8.70
C ALA A 119 -5.74 -0.97 -8.17
N ASN A 120 -5.30 -1.25 -6.93
CA ASN A 120 -4.04 -0.71 -6.42
C ASN A 120 -2.87 -1.09 -7.33
N LEU A 121 -2.78 -2.37 -7.75
CA LEU A 121 -1.71 -2.84 -8.61
C LEU A 121 -1.77 -2.19 -10.00
N VAL A 122 -2.96 -2.23 -10.64
CA VAL A 122 -3.13 -1.69 -12.00
C VAL A 122 -2.88 -0.19 -12.03
N PHE A 123 -3.50 0.57 -11.12
CA PHE A 123 -3.38 2.02 -11.09
C PHE A 123 -2.01 2.47 -10.58
N GLY A 124 -1.39 1.72 -9.67
CA GLY A 124 -0.01 1.98 -9.25
C GLY A 124 0.99 1.86 -10.39
N VAL A 125 0.87 0.81 -11.21
CA VAL A 125 1.70 0.62 -12.41
C VAL A 125 1.45 1.71 -13.46
N LEU A 126 0.20 2.11 -13.65
CA LEU A 126 -0.14 3.23 -14.55
C LEU A 126 0.38 4.57 -14.03
N CYS A 127 0.28 4.84 -12.73
CA CYS A 127 0.83 6.03 -12.08
C CYS A 127 2.33 6.15 -12.33
N PHE A 128 3.08 5.05 -12.13
CA PHE A 128 4.50 4.98 -12.47
C PHE A 128 4.76 5.28 -13.94
N TRP A 129 4.00 4.65 -14.85
CA TRP A 129 4.19 4.85 -16.29
C TRP A 129 3.90 6.31 -16.71
N MET A 130 2.90 6.95 -16.12
CA MET A 130 2.59 8.36 -16.40
C MET A 130 3.71 9.31 -15.96
N GLU A 131 4.38 9.02 -14.84
CA GLU A 131 5.50 9.82 -14.35
C GLU A 131 6.79 9.58 -15.17
N VAL A 132 7.10 8.32 -15.48
CA VAL A 132 8.41 7.93 -16.03
C VAL A 132 8.39 7.80 -17.57
N GLY A 133 7.23 7.58 -18.16
CA GLY A 133 7.06 7.26 -19.59
C GLY A 133 7.49 5.84 -19.97
N LYS A 134 7.82 5.00 -18.97
CA LYS A 134 8.23 3.60 -19.14
C LYS A 134 7.58 2.72 -18.08
N TRP A 135 7.37 1.46 -18.43
CA TRP A 135 6.90 0.46 -17.48
C TRP A 135 7.97 0.14 -16.44
N PRO A 136 7.60 -0.16 -15.18
CA PRO A 136 8.56 -0.57 -14.17
C PRO A 136 9.19 -1.92 -14.55
N GLU A 137 10.50 -2.03 -14.38
CA GLU A 137 11.23 -3.29 -14.54
C GLU A 137 11.05 -4.20 -13.33
N MET A 138 10.78 -3.61 -12.16
CA MET A 138 10.49 -4.30 -10.90
C MET A 138 9.32 -3.62 -10.19
N VAL A 139 8.43 -4.41 -9.60
CA VAL A 139 7.34 -3.95 -8.72
C VAL A 139 7.50 -4.61 -7.36
N THR A 140 7.64 -3.83 -6.30
CA THR A 140 7.54 -4.30 -4.92
C THR A 140 6.21 -3.85 -4.35
N VAL A 141 5.33 -4.79 -4.01
CA VAL A 141 4.04 -4.52 -3.37
C VAL A 141 4.21 -4.62 -1.85
N VAL A 142 3.80 -3.58 -1.13
CA VAL A 142 3.73 -3.53 0.34
C VAL A 142 2.26 -3.53 0.77
N SER A 143 1.86 -4.54 1.53
CA SER A 143 0.46 -4.80 1.89
C SER A 143 0.38 -5.85 3.02
N HIS A 144 -0.82 -6.16 3.54
CA HIS A 144 -1.02 -7.22 4.54
C HIS A 144 -0.56 -8.61 4.07
N ALA A 145 0.00 -9.41 4.99
CA ALA A 145 0.42 -10.81 4.79
C ALA A 145 -0.63 -11.67 4.08
N PHE A 146 -1.89 -11.63 4.50
CA PHE A 146 -2.94 -12.47 3.92
C PHE A 146 -3.25 -12.15 2.44
N LYS A 147 -2.77 -11.02 1.91
CA LYS A 147 -2.98 -10.61 0.51
C LYS A 147 -1.86 -11.08 -0.41
N GLU A 148 -0.77 -11.62 0.12
CA GLU A 148 0.39 -12.02 -0.68
C GLU A 148 0.01 -13.00 -1.80
N ALA A 149 -0.63 -14.12 -1.45
CA ALA A 149 -1.10 -15.12 -2.41
C ALA A 149 -2.03 -14.48 -3.46
N ARG A 150 -2.94 -13.61 -3.02
CA ARG A 150 -3.85 -12.90 -3.93
C ARG A 150 -3.10 -12.01 -4.93
N PHE A 151 -2.06 -11.29 -4.52
CA PHE A 151 -1.25 -10.51 -5.45
C PHE A 151 -0.48 -11.41 -6.43
N LEU A 152 0.22 -12.41 -5.92
CA LEU A 152 1.18 -13.19 -6.70
C LEU A 152 0.52 -14.26 -7.58
N GLU A 153 -0.62 -14.82 -7.17
CA GLU A 153 -1.28 -15.93 -7.84
C GLU A 153 -2.51 -15.50 -8.65
N LEU A 154 -3.14 -14.37 -8.32
CA LEU A 154 -4.33 -13.88 -9.01
C LEU A 154 -4.07 -12.58 -9.78
N HIS A 155 -3.65 -11.51 -9.10
CA HIS A 155 -3.56 -10.18 -9.70
C HIS A 155 -2.45 -10.06 -10.75
N VAL A 156 -1.24 -10.50 -10.41
CA VAL A 156 -0.07 -10.46 -11.31
C VAL A 156 -0.32 -11.30 -12.59
N PRO A 157 -0.81 -12.55 -12.50
CA PRO A 157 -1.20 -13.32 -13.69
C PRO A 157 -2.32 -12.69 -14.50
N ALA A 158 -3.33 -12.09 -13.84
CA ALA A 158 -4.42 -11.41 -14.54
C ALA A 158 -3.95 -10.21 -15.39
N MET A 159 -2.93 -9.49 -14.90
CA MET A 159 -2.26 -8.43 -15.66
C MET A 159 -1.29 -8.95 -16.74
N ARG A 160 -1.05 -10.26 -16.79
CA ARG A 160 -0.01 -10.90 -17.61
C ARG A 160 1.39 -10.32 -17.34
N TRP A 161 1.64 -9.90 -16.10
CA TRP A 161 2.92 -9.32 -15.72
C TRP A 161 3.93 -10.44 -15.38
N PRO A 162 5.21 -10.32 -15.75
CA PRO A 162 6.20 -11.34 -15.43
C PRO A 162 6.39 -11.49 -13.91
N ARG A 163 6.16 -12.69 -13.39
CA ARG A 163 6.16 -12.99 -11.95
C ARG A 163 7.52 -12.73 -11.29
N GLU A 164 8.61 -12.88 -12.03
CA GLU A 164 9.98 -12.59 -11.60
C GLU A 164 10.26 -11.09 -11.42
N ARG A 165 9.40 -10.24 -11.96
CA ARG A 165 9.44 -8.77 -11.83
C ARG A 165 8.54 -8.24 -10.73
N VAL A 166 7.94 -9.12 -9.92
CA VAL A 166 7.08 -8.73 -8.80
C VAL A 166 7.55 -9.39 -7.52
N ARG A 167 7.66 -8.58 -6.46
CA ARG A 167 7.95 -9.02 -5.09
C ARG A 167 6.85 -8.50 -4.17
N ALA A 168 6.42 -9.32 -3.23
CA ALA A 168 5.53 -8.90 -2.16
C ALA A 168 6.35 -8.78 -0.87
N VAL A 169 6.23 -7.65 -0.19
CA VAL A 169 6.73 -7.44 1.18
C VAL A 169 5.48 -7.29 2.01
N CYS A 170 5.04 -8.40 2.59
CA CYS A 170 3.78 -8.44 3.32
C CYS A 170 4.01 -8.70 4.80
N GLU A 171 3.44 -7.84 5.63
CA GLU A 171 3.69 -7.84 7.07
C GLU A 171 2.52 -8.48 7.81
N CYS A 172 2.87 -9.25 8.85
CA CYS A 172 1.92 -9.91 9.73
C CYS A 172 1.43 -8.93 10.81
N GLU A 173 0.20 -9.14 11.24
CA GLU A 173 -0.38 -8.41 12.37
C GLU A 173 0.24 -8.93 13.68
N GLU A 174 0.84 -8.04 14.47
CA GLU A 174 1.20 -8.37 15.86
C GLU A 174 -0.10 -8.53 16.68
N GLY A 175 -0.45 -9.77 17.02
CA GLY A 175 -1.57 -10.06 17.96
C GLY A 175 -2.62 -11.07 17.49
N ARG A 176 -2.59 -11.56 16.24
CA ARG A 176 -3.41 -12.73 15.83
C ARG A 176 -2.68 -14.04 16.11
N GLU A 177 -2.57 -14.43 17.38
CA GLU A 177 -2.41 -15.84 17.72
C GLU A 177 -3.76 -16.55 17.52
N GLY A 178 -3.91 -17.27 16.41
CA GLY A 178 -4.99 -18.23 16.18
C GLY A 178 -6.25 -17.64 15.56
N GLU A 179 -6.41 -17.84 14.24
CA GLU A 179 -7.65 -18.27 13.56
C GLU A 179 -7.41 -18.27 12.05
N GLY A 180 -6.59 -19.22 11.61
CA GLY A 180 -6.35 -19.50 10.21
C GLY A 180 -7.17 -20.70 9.73
N VAL A 181 -8.51 -20.57 9.64
CA VAL A 181 -9.35 -21.38 8.74
C VAL A 181 -10.60 -20.56 8.39
N TRP A 182 -10.59 -19.85 7.27
CA TRP A 182 -11.84 -19.44 6.63
C TRP A 182 -12.42 -20.68 5.96
N GLY A 183 -13.33 -21.36 6.66
CA GLY A 183 -14.11 -22.46 6.10
C GLY A 183 -14.91 -21.94 4.91
N MET A 184 -14.77 -22.61 3.75
CA MET A 184 -15.69 -22.46 2.64
C MET A 184 -17.09 -22.75 3.18
N GLY A 185 -17.96 -21.74 3.19
CA GLY A 185 -19.38 -21.95 3.43
C GLY A 185 -19.93 -22.78 2.30
N GLU A 186 -20.21 -24.06 2.56
CA GLU A 186 -21.05 -24.87 1.70
C GLU A 186 -22.43 -24.20 1.63
N GLY A 187 -22.82 -23.80 0.42
CA GLY A 187 -24.18 -23.38 0.15
C GLY A 187 -25.11 -24.55 0.41
N SER A 188 -26.02 -24.39 1.36
CA SER A 188 -27.16 -25.29 1.50
C SER A 188 -28.14 -25.01 0.38
N ASP A 189 -28.15 -25.91 -0.61
CA ASP A 189 -29.26 -26.04 -1.54
C ASP A 189 -30.53 -26.36 -0.74
N GLY A 190 -31.45 -25.39 -0.72
CA GLY A 190 -32.80 -25.59 -0.23
C GLY A 190 -33.59 -26.44 -1.21
N ASP A 191 -33.74 -27.72 -0.92
CA ASP A 191 -34.74 -28.56 -1.58
C ASP A 191 -36.08 -28.42 -0.86
N GLY A 192 -37.05 -27.87 -1.60
CA GLY A 192 -38.44 -27.75 -1.18
C GLY A 192 -39.16 -29.09 -1.36
N GLY A 193 -39.33 -29.83 -0.26
CA GLY A 193 -40.12 -31.05 -0.21
C GLY A 193 -41.41 -30.87 0.59
N LYS A 194 -42.54 -30.86 -0.12
CA LYS A 194 -43.91 -30.87 0.41
C LYS A 194 -44.19 -32.10 1.30
N ALA A 195 -44.91 -31.90 2.40
CA ALA A 195 -46.06 -32.71 2.84
C ALA A 195 -46.83 -31.96 3.92
#